data_AF-A0A258NU61-F1
#
_entry.id   AF-A0A258NU61-F1
#
_cell.length_a   1.000
_cell.length_b   1.000
_cell.length_c   1.000
_cell.angle_alpha   90.00
_cell.angle_beta   90.00
_cell.angle_gamma   90.00
#
_symmetry.space_group_name_H-M   'P 1'
#
loop_
_entity.id
_entity.type
_entity.pdbx_description
1 polymer ?
#
loop_
_entity_poly.entity_id
_entity_poly.type
_entity_poly.pdbx_seq_one_letter_code
_entity_poly.pdbx_strand_id
1 'polypeptide(L)'
;MSISPYFLDLRSAYQSEMDDLRFDSEGRDVLHQRLAGKRQELAFLLQMMELSPEMVAVVFHQGFDFTGRVVMDHLLTHDADVFPAWSSLAGSCELAPWAQDLAQIVLESPGGDRFMTLTAGLEYMAGLPVAAAGLALGGDEEDDEDSDQGGDDELVIFADDGEGGQGSDARARQEAGADWLVQQGFDQKD
;
A
#
# COMPACT_ATOMS: atom_id res chain seq x y z
N MET A 1 3.13 -13.87 11.08
CA MET A 1 1.89 -14.11 10.31
C MET A 1 2.28 -13.90 8.85
N SER A 2 2.17 -14.92 8.00
CA SER A 2 2.56 -14.83 6.59
C SER A 2 1.33 -14.47 5.76
N ILE A 3 1.31 -13.27 5.21
CA ILE A 3 0.26 -12.82 4.29
C ILE A 3 0.54 -13.43 2.91
N SER A 4 -0.50 -13.90 2.20
CA SER A 4 -0.32 -14.42 0.84
C SER A 4 0.21 -13.31 -0.10
N PRO A 5 1.11 -13.64 -1.04
CA PRO A 5 1.55 -12.71 -2.10
C PRO A 5 0.38 -12.04 -2.84
N TYR A 6 -0.72 -12.78 -3.04
CA TYR A 6 -1.93 -12.25 -3.68
C TYR A 6 -2.51 -11.03 -2.93
N PHE A 7 -2.57 -11.10 -1.60
CA PHE A 7 -3.06 -9.99 -0.78
C PHE A 7 -2.06 -8.84 -0.69
N LEU A 8 -0.75 -9.12 -0.79
CA LEU A 8 0.27 -8.07 -0.82
C LEU A 8 0.18 -7.26 -2.11
N ASP A 9 0.05 -7.92 -3.25
CA ASP A 9 -0.10 -7.27 -4.56
C ASP A 9 -1.38 -6.42 -4.59
N LEU A 10 -2.51 -6.98 -4.14
CA LEU A 10 -3.77 -6.24 -4.06
C LEU A 10 -3.73 -5.08 -3.08
N ARG A 11 -3.03 -5.23 -1.95
CA ARG A 11 -2.85 -4.15 -0.98
C ARG A 11 -2.09 -2.99 -1.60
N SER A 12 -1.01 -3.27 -2.33
CA SER A 12 -0.23 -2.25 -3.02
C SER A 12 -1.09 -1.48 -4.01
N ALA A 13 -1.86 -2.19 -4.83
CA ALA A 13 -2.76 -1.56 -5.79
C ALA A 13 -3.89 -0.74 -5.13
N TYR A 14 -4.50 -1.27 -4.06
CA TYR A 14 -5.48 -0.54 -3.24
C TYR A 14 -4.91 0.73 -2.63
N GLN A 15 -3.68 0.68 -2.14
CA GLN A 15 -3.01 1.82 -1.54
C GLN A 15 -2.68 2.90 -2.58
N SER A 16 -2.21 2.49 -3.76
CA SER A 16 -2.01 3.42 -4.88
C SER A 16 -3.31 4.15 -5.26
N GLU A 17 -4.43 3.41 -5.37
CA GLU A 17 -5.72 4.00 -5.68
C GLU A 17 -6.20 4.98 -4.59
N MET A 18 -5.99 4.63 -3.32
CA MET A 18 -6.28 5.50 -2.19
C MET A 18 -5.47 6.80 -2.23
N ASP A 19 -4.18 6.72 -2.54
CA ASP A 19 -3.29 7.88 -2.63
C ASP A 19 -3.67 8.79 -3.81
N ASP A 20 -4.04 8.22 -4.96
CA ASP A 20 -4.56 8.94 -6.12
C ASP A 20 -5.88 9.68 -5.82
N LEU A 21 -6.71 9.11 -4.95
CA LEU A 21 -7.95 9.74 -4.50
C LEU A 21 -7.72 10.80 -3.41
N ARG A 22 -6.59 10.76 -2.71
CA ARG A 22 -6.35 11.59 -1.54
C ARG A 22 -6.15 13.06 -1.90
N PHE A 23 -5.31 13.34 -2.89
CA PHE A 23 -4.93 14.71 -3.23
C PHE A 23 -5.51 15.16 -4.57
N ASP A 24 -6.05 16.38 -4.58
CA ASP A 24 -6.36 17.09 -5.81
C ASP A 24 -5.10 17.67 -6.46
N SER A 25 -5.18 18.14 -7.71
CA SER A 25 -4.07 18.80 -8.41
C SER A 25 -3.56 20.07 -7.69
N GLU A 26 -4.36 20.60 -6.76
CA GLU A 26 -4.02 21.73 -5.88
C GLU A 26 -3.47 21.30 -4.51
N GLY A 27 -3.25 20.00 -4.27
CA GLY A 27 -2.70 19.45 -3.02
C GLY A 27 -3.68 19.42 -1.84
N ARG A 28 -4.98 19.60 -2.09
CA ARG A 28 -6.03 19.54 -1.06
C ARG A 28 -6.48 18.10 -0.82
N ASP A 29 -6.74 17.75 0.45
CA ASP A 29 -7.37 16.48 0.80
C ASP A 29 -8.83 16.49 0.36
N VAL A 30 -9.13 15.71 -0.68
CA VAL A 30 -10.46 15.56 -1.26
C VAL A 30 -10.95 14.11 -1.18
N LEU A 31 -10.28 13.27 -0.38
CA LEU A 31 -10.53 11.84 -0.31
C LEU A 31 -12.00 11.53 -0.07
N HIS A 32 -12.58 12.12 0.97
CA HIS A 32 -13.97 11.86 1.35
C HIS A 32 -14.98 12.30 0.27
N GLN A 33 -14.68 13.38 -0.46
CA GLN A 33 -15.53 13.85 -1.55
C GLN A 33 -15.46 12.90 -2.75
N ARG A 34 -14.26 12.46 -3.13
CA ARG A 34 -14.06 11.52 -4.24
C ARG A 34 -14.63 10.13 -3.93
N LEU A 35 -14.46 9.65 -2.70
CA LEU A 35 -15.10 8.42 -2.21
C LEU A 35 -16.63 8.52 -2.26
N ALA A 36 -17.20 9.64 -1.83
CA ALA A 36 -18.65 9.86 -1.93
C ALA A 36 -19.16 9.88 -3.38
N GLY A 37 -18.36 10.38 -4.32
CA GLY A 37 -18.63 10.28 -5.76
C GLY A 37 -18.60 8.83 -6.25
N LYS A 38 -17.53 8.09 -5.95
CA LYS A 38 -17.41 6.66 -6.31
C LYS A 38 -18.54 5.80 -5.73
N ARG A 39 -19.00 6.10 -4.51
CA ARG A 39 -20.16 5.43 -3.87
C ARG A 39 -21.44 5.63 -4.66
N GLN A 40 -21.66 6.80 -5.27
CA GLN A 40 -22.83 7.06 -6.12
C GLN A 40 -22.73 6.32 -7.46
N GLU A 41 -21.51 6.13 -7.96
CA GLU A 41 -21.23 5.41 -9.21
C GLU A 41 -20.97 3.90 -9.00
N LEU A 42 -21.28 3.36 -7.81
CA LEU A 42 -21.00 1.96 -7.46
C LEU A 42 -21.57 0.97 -8.49
N ALA A 43 -22.79 1.22 -8.99
CA ALA A 43 -23.42 0.36 -9.99
C ALA A 43 -22.60 0.23 -11.29
N PHE A 44 -21.87 1.28 -11.68
CA PHE A 44 -20.96 1.26 -12.81
C PHE A 44 -19.65 0.55 -12.46
N LEU A 45 -19.09 0.86 -11.29
CA LEU A 45 -17.85 0.23 -10.81
C LEU A 45 -17.98 -1.28 -10.62
N LEU A 46 -19.16 -1.77 -10.27
CA LEU A 46 -19.46 -3.20 -10.17
C LEU A 46 -19.19 -3.96 -11.48
N GLN A 47 -19.28 -3.31 -12.64
CA GLN A 47 -18.93 -3.96 -13.91
C GLN A 47 -17.44 -4.28 -14.04
N MET A 48 -16.60 -3.61 -13.23
CA MET A 48 -15.14 -3.77 -13.22
C MET A 48 -14.64 -4.67 -12.08
N MET A 49 -15.54 -5.18 -11.22
CA MET A 49 -15.18 -5.96 -10.04
C MET A 49 -14.40 -7.26 -10.35
N GLU A 50 -14.59 -7.83 -11.54
CA GLU A 50 -13.87 -9.04 -11.97
C GLU A 50 -12.45 -8.76 -12.47
N LEU A 51 -12.22 -7.56 -13.01
CA LEU A 51 -10.94 -7.18 -13.63
C LEU A 51 -10.04 -6.43 -12.65
N SER A 52 -10.63 -5.54 -11.86
CA SER A 52 -9.93 -4.64 -10.93
C SER A 52 -10.75 -4.46 -9.64
N PRO A 53 -10.85 -5.50 -8.80
CA PRO A 53 -11.60 -5.43 -7.54
C PRO A 53 -11.04 -4.38 -6.56
N GLU A 54 -9.73 -4.12 -6.57
CA GLU A 54 -9.07 -3.13 -5.72
C GLU A 54 -9.61 -1.72 -5.91
N MET A 55 -9.90 -1.31 -7.14
CA MET A 55 -10.44 0.01 -7.47
C MET A 55 -11.88 0.22 -6.99
N VAL A 56 -12.63 -0.86 -6.80
CA VAL A 56 -14.00 -0.85 -6.29
C VAL A 56 -14.00 -1.00 -4.78
N ALA A 57 -13.05 -1.75 -4.21
CA ALA A 57 -12.91 -1.96 -2.77
C ALA A 57 -12.76 -0.64 -2.00
N VAL A 58 -12.10 0.36 -2.57
CA VAL A 58 -11.91 1.69 -1.94
C VAL A 58 -13.22 2.38 -1.60
N VAL A 59 -14.33 2.04 -2.28
CA VAL A 59 -15.67 2.57 -1.99
C VAL A 59 -16.08 2.30 -0.53
N PHE A 60 -15.64 1.15 -0.01
CA PHE A 60 -15.90 0.72 1.36
C PHE A 60 -14.83 1.15 2.36
N HIS A 61 -13.88 2.01 1.96
CA HIS A 61 -12.89 2.53 2.88
C HIS A 61 -13.54 3.21 4.09
N GLN A 62 -13.07 2.86 5.29
CA GLN A 62 -13.61 3.21 6.61
C GLN A 62 -15.05 2.74 6.86
N GLY A 63 -15.52 1.78 6.08
CA GLY A 63 -16.86 1.20 6.18
C GLY A 63 -16.95 -0.03 7.08
N PHE A 64 -15.81 -0.62 7.46
CA PHE A 64 -15.75 -1.84 8.26
C PHE A 64 -15.17 -1.57 9.65
N ASP A 65 -15.80 -2.16 10.66
CA ASP A 65 -15.26 -2.29 12.00
C ASP A 65 -15.02 -3.78 12.30
N PHE A 66 -13.80 -4.13 12.70
CA PHE A 66 -13.38 -5.53 12.80
C PHE A 66 -13.35 -5.98 14.26
N THR A 67 -14.30 -6.84 14.64
CA THR A 67 -14.35 -7.46 15.97
C THR A 67 -13.55 -8.76 16.03
N GLY A 68 -13.47 -9.51 14.92
CA GLY A 68 -12.81 -10.81 14.83
C GLY A 68 -11.47 -10.81 14.09
N ARG A 69 -10.42 -10.26 14.71
CA ARG A 69 -9.05 -10.19 14.11
C ARG A 69 -8.50 -11.53 13.65
N VAL A 70 -8.65 -12.58 14.46
CA VAL A 70 -8.13 -13.94 14.17
C VAL A 70 -8.73 -14.52 12.89
N VAL A 71 -10.01 -14.27 12.63
CA VAL A 71 -10.68 -14.78 11.42
C VAL A 71 -10.13 -14.05 10.19
N MET A 72 -9.89 -12.75 10.31
CA MET A 72 -9.35 -11.95 9.22
C MET A 72 -7.88 -12.28 8.94
N ASP A 73 -7.09 -12.47 10.00
CA ASP A 73 -5.72 -12.95 9.89
C ASP A 73 -5.61 -14.29 9.14
N HIS A 74 -6.56 -15.20 9.39
CA HIS A 74 -6.66 -16.47 8.66
C HIS A 74 -7.13 -16.27 7.21
N LEU A 75 -7.97 -15.27 6.92
CA LEU A 75 -8.33 -14.92 5.55
C LEU A 75 -7.10 -14.50 4.74
N LEU A 76 -6.21 -13.70 5.34
CA LEU A 76 -5.01 -13.19 4.68
C LEU A 76 -3.99 -14.28 4.29
N THR A 77 -4.13 -15.49 4.84
CA THR A 77 -3.28 -16.64 4.44
C THR A 77 -3.82 -17.39 3.23
N HIS A 78 -5.04 -17.09 2.77
CA HIS A 78 -5.65 -17.75 1.61
C HIS A 78 -5.24 -17.07 0.30
N ASP A 79 -5.13 -17.87 -0.76
CA ASP A 79 -4.94 -17.39 -2.13
C ASP A 79 -6.29 -17.10 -2.82
N ALA A 80 -6.22 -16.46 -3.99
CA ALA A 80 -7.36 -16.01 -4.79
C ALA A 80 -8.45 -17.07 -5.00
N ASP A 81 -8.09 -18.35 -5.10
CA ASP A 81 -9.04 -19.42 -5.46
C ASP A 81 -9.80 -20.01 -4.27
N VAL A 82 -9.36 -19.76 -3.03
CA VAL A 82 -9.87 -20.46 -1.83
C VAL A 82 -10.53 -19.49 -0.85
N PHE A 83 -11.35 -18.56 -1.35
CA PHE A 83 -12.05 -17.64 -0.46
C PHE A 83 -13.24 -18.28 0.25
N PRO A 84 -13.38 -18.07 1.58
CA PRO A 84 -14.60 -18.43 2.28
C PRO A 84 -15.77 -17.55 1.82
N ALA A 85 -16.98 -18.07 1.98
CA ALA A 85 -18.19 -17.31 1.69
C ALA A 85 -18.31 -16.09 2.62
N TRP A 86 -18.81 -14.96 2.10
CA TRP A 86 -19.01 -13.73 2.86
C TRP A 86 -19.84 -13.97 4.12
N SER A 87 -20.85 -14.83 4.04
CA SER A 87 -21.71 -15.19 5.19
C SER A 87 -20.95 -15.75 6.40
N SER A 88 -19.79 -16.37 6.19
CA SER A 88 -18.94 -16.88 7.28
C SER A 88 -18.10 -15.78 7.94
N LEU A 89 -17.83 -14.69 7.22
CA LEU A 89 -17.01 -13.56 7.67
C LEU A 89 -17.84 -12.39 8.19
N ALA A 90 -19.05 -12.20 7.67
CA ALA A 90 -19.95 -11.12 8.05
C ALA A 90 -20.27 -11.07 9.56
N GLY A 91 -20.16 -12.20 10.28
CA GLY A 91 -20.31 -12.23 11.73
C GLY A 91 -19.09 -11.73 12.52
N SER A 92 -17.95 -11.52 11.86
CA SER A 92 -16.66 -11.11 12.46
C SER A 92 -16.32 -9.64 12.17
N CYS A 93 -17.17 -8.93 11.45
CA CYS A 93 -17.02 -7.51 11.13
C CYS A 93 -18.39 -6.82 11.13
N GLU A 94 -18.43 -5.57 11.57
CA GLU A 94 -19.61 -4.72 11.54
C GLU A 94 -19.44 -3.70 10.40
N LEU A 95 -20.46 -3.57 9.56
CA LEU A 95 -20.50 -2.59 8.50
C LEU A 95 -21.18 -1.31 9.00
N ALA A 96 -20.63 -0.14 8.68
CA ALA A 96 -21.30 1.13 8.91
C ALA A 96 -22.66 1.16 8.17
N PRO A 97 -23.68 1.89 8.68
CA PRO A 97 -25.02 1.90 8.08
C PRO A 97 -25.02 2.25 6.58
N TRP A 98 -24.19 3.22 6.16
CA TRP A 98 -24.04 3.59 4.75
C TRP A 98 -23.36 2.50 3.91
N ALA A 99 -22.49 1.70 4.50
CA ALA A 99 -21.76 0.62 3.84
C ALA A 99 -22.63 -0.65 3.71
N GLN A 100 -23.60 -0.84 4.61
CA GLN A 100 -24.55 -1.95 4.53
C GLN A 100 -25.41 -1.88 3.26
N ASP A 101 -25.92 -0.69 2.92
CA ASP A 101 -26.70 -0.48 1.71
C ASP A 101 -25.88 -0.80 0.44
N LEU A 102 -24.62 -0.35 0.41
CA LEU A 102 -23.70 -0.65 -0.69
C LEU A 102 -23.37 -2.14 -0.77
N ALA A 103 -23.14 -2.79 0.37
CA ALA A 103 -22.86 -4.22 0.43
C ALA A 103 -24.04 -5.05 -0.11
N GLN A 104 -25.28 -4.64 0.15
CA GLN A 104 -26.45 -5.32 -0.43
C GLN A 104 -26.45 -5.25 -1.96
N ILE A 105 -26.18 -4.07 -2.54
CA ILE A 105 -26.09 -3.89 -4.00
C ILE A 105 -24.98 -4.78 -4.60
N VAL A 106 -23.83 -4.87 -3.92
CA VAL A 106 -22.72 -5.74 -4.33
C VAL A 106 -23.13 -7.21 -4.28
N LEU A 107 -23.78 -7.64 -3.20
CA LEU A 107 -24.19 -9.03 -3.00
C LEU A 107 -25.27 -9.50 -4.00
N GLU A 108 -26.04 -8.57 -4.57
CA GLU A 108 -26.97 -8.86 -5.68
C GLU A 108 -26.25 -9.13 -7.01
N SER A 109 -24.99 -8.69 -7.14
CA SER A 109 -24.19 -8.86 -8.36
C SER A 109 -23.49 -10.23 -8.40
N PRO A 110 -23.27 -10.80 -9.60
CA PRO A 110 -22.51 -12.04 -9.74
C PRO A 110 -21.08 -11.84 -9.22
N GLY A 111 -20.63 -12.72 -8.30
CA GLY A 111 -19.31 -12.60 -7.68
C GLY A 111 -19.25 -11.65 -6.47
N GLY A 112 -20.37 -11.04 -6.08
CA GLY A 112 -20.47 -10.11 -4.94
C GLY A 112 -19.96 -10.69 -3.63
N ASP A 113 -20.26 -11.98 -3.38
CA ASP A 113 -19.81 -12.69 -2.17
C ASP A 113 -18.27 -12.74 -2.06
N ARG A 114 -17.58 -13.12 -3.14
CA ARG A 114 -16.12 -13.16 -3.19
C ARG A 114 -15.52 -11.77 -3.06
N PHE A 115 -16.13 -10.79 -3.72
CA PHE A 115 -15.69 -9.39 -3.65
C PHE A 115 -15.81 -8.80 -2.25
N MET A 116 -16.91 -9.07 -1.54
CA MET A 116 -17.10 -8.62 -0.16
C MET A 116 -16.04 -9.21 0.78
N THR A 117 -15.75 -10.51 0.64
CA THR A 117 -14.67 -11.19 1.38
C THR A 117 -13.31 -10.53 1.10
N LEU A 118 -12.98 -10.31 -0.18
CA LEU A 118 -11.72 -9.66 -0.58
C LEU A 118 -11.63 -8.24 -0.02
N THR A 119 -12.69 -7.45 -0.15
CA THR A 119 -12.75 -6.06 0.32
C THR A 119 -12.55 -5.98 1.83
N ALA A 120 -13.15 -6.89 2.61
CA ALA A 120 -12.94 -6.94 4.04
C ALA A 120 -11.48 -7.26 4.41
N GLY A 121 -10.83 -8.17 3.66
CA GLY A 121 -9.40 -8.47 3.83
C GLY A 121 -8.53 -7.25 3.56
N LEU A 122 -8.79 -6.53 2.46
CA LEU A 122 -8.06 -5.31 2.11
C LEU A 122 -8.26 -4.19 3.12
N GLU A 123 -9.49 -3.94 3.57
CA GLU A 123 -9.75 -2.89 4.54
C GLU A 123 -9.13 -3.23 5.91
N TYR A 124 -9.13 -4.51 6.30
CA TYR A 124 -8.42 -4.93 7.50
C TYR A 124 -6.92 -4.66 7.40
N MET A 125 -6.31 -4.96 6.24
CA MET A 125 -4.90 -4.68 5.99
C MET A 125 -4.58 -3.18 5.93
N ALA A 126 -5.50 -2.38 5.39
CA ALA A 126 -5.39 -0.92 5.37
C ALA A 126 -5.51 -0.31 6.78
N GLY A 127 -6.31 -0.92 7.66
CA GLY A 127 -6.44 -0.55 9.06
C GLY A 127 -5.31 -1.04 9.97
N LEU A 128 -4.43 -1.93 9.50
CA LEU A 128 -3.25 -2.35 10.25
C LEU A 128 -2.19 -1.24 10.26
N PRO A 129 -1.59 -0.92 11.43
CA PRO A 129 -0.53 0.08 11.51
C PRO A 129 0.65 -0.33 10.62
N VAL A 130 1.23 0.66 9.92
CA VAL A 130 2.28 0.51 8.89
C VAL A 130 3.47 -0.36 9.34
N ALA A 131 3.80 -0.40 10.64
CA ALA A 131 4.85 -1.28 11.17
C ALA A 131 4.57 -2.78 10.95
N ALA A 132 3.31 -3.21 10.94
CA ALA A 132 2.92 -4.58 10.59
C ALA A 132 2.89 -4.81 9.06
N ALA A 133 2.73 -3.73 8.28
CA ALA A 133 2.79 -3.76 6.82
C ALA A 133 4.21 -3.92 6.29
N GLY A 134 5.19 -3.23 6.88
CA GLY A 134 6.61 -3.33 6.54
C GLY A 134 7.18 -4.73 6.77
N LEU A 135 6.70 -5.45 7.80
CA LEU A 135 7.06 -6.86 8.02
C LEU A 135 6.46 -7.82 6.98
N ALA A 136 5.37 -7.45 6.31
CA ALA A 136 4.73 -8.26 5.28
C ALA A 136 5.22 -7.93 3.86
N LEU A 137 5.70 -6.71 3.64
CA LEU A 137 6.42 -6.28 2.45
C LEU A 137 7.94 -6.52 2.56
N GLY A 138 8.37 -7.37 3.51
CA GLY A 138 9.77 -7.71 3.76
C GLY A 138 10.44 -8.40 2.58
N GLY A 139 10.87 -7.58 1.63
CA GLY A 139 11.68 -7.89 0.47
C GLY A 139 12.46 -6.64 0.08
N ASP A 140 13.54 -6.39 0.82
CA ASP A 140 14.68 -5.57 0.44
C ASP A 140 14.52 -4.03 0.49
N GLU A 141 14.52 -3.49 1.70
CA GLU A 141 15.06 -2.15 1.97
C GLU A 141 16.07 -2.31 3.12
N GLU A 142 17.33 -2.59 2.75
CA GLU A 142 18.48 -2.20 3.57
C GLU A 142 18.45 -0.68 3.71
N ASP A 143 17.93 -0.15 4.83
CA ASP A 143 18.20 1.23 5.22
C ASP A 143 18.40 1.34 6.74
N ASP A 144 19.68 1.44 7.04
CA ASP A 144 20.36 2.17 8.10
C ASP A 144 19.94 2.02 9.56
N GLU A 145 20.93 1.53 10.31
CA GLU A 145 21.08 1.70 11.75
C GLU A 145 21.11 3.19 12.09
N ASP A 146 20.06 3.71 12.74
CA ASP A 146 20.30 4.78 13.71
C ASP A 146 19.45 4.59 14.96
N SER A 147 20.12 4.07 15.98
CA SER A 147 19.59 3.92 17.34
C SER A 147 19.80 5.23 18.09
N ASP A 148 18.80 6.11 18.06
CA ASP A 148 18.76 7.29 18.94
C ASP A 148 18.52 6.83 20.40
N GLN A 149 19.60 6.76 21.17
CA GLN A 149 19.59 6.67 22.63
C GLN A 149 20.29 7.92 23.16
N GLY A 150 19.48 8.81 23.75
CA GLY A 150 19.91 10.12 24.25
C GLY A 150 20.84 10.11 25.47
N GLY A 151 21.31 11.33 25.78
CA GLY A 151 22.19 11.68 26.90
C GLY A 151 23.43 12.38 26.37
N ASP A 152 23.39 13.71 26.22
CA ASP A 152 23.94 14.68 27.16
C ASP A 152 25.49 14.85 27.10
N ASP A 153 25.86 16.13 27.06
CA ASP A 153 27.17 16.71 27.34
C ASP A 153 28.09 17.17 26.20
N GLU A 154 28.47 18.44 26.36
CA GLU A 154 29.67 19.14 25.91
C GLU A 154 29.78 19.71 24.47
N LEU A 155 29.43 20.99 24.41
CA LEU A 155 29.80 21.98 23.41
C LEU A 155 31.33 22.13 23.33
N VAL A 156 32.00 21.52 22.35
CA VAL A 156 33.39 21.86 21.98
C VAL A 156 33.43 22.60 20.65
N ILE A 157 33.62 23.91 20.77
CA ILE A 157 33.98 24.81 19.68
C ILE A 157 35.46 24.54 19.35
N PHE A 158 35.74 24.03 18.16
CA PHE A 158 37.08 24.14 17.57
C PHE A 158 36.96 24.64 16.14
N ALA A 159 37.54 25.83 15.95
CA ALA A 159 37.81 26.41 14.65
C ALA A 159 39.07 25.79 14.03
N ASP A 160 39.06 25.82 12.70
CA ASP A 160 40.21 26.00 11.81
C ASP A 160 41.03 24.77 11.35
N ASP A 161 41.40 24.87 10.07
CA ASP A 161 42.50 24.24 9.34
C ASP A 161 42.26 22.90 8.58
N GLY A 162 42.49 22.94 7.26
CA GLY A 162 42.94 21.76 6.50
C GLY A 162 42.19 21.44 5.20
N GLU A 163 42.67 21.95 4.07
CA GLU A 163 42.42 21.42 2.72
C GLU A 163 42.61 19.89 2.62
N GLY A 164 41.74 19.23 1.84
CA GLY A 164 42.09 17.97 1.19
C GLY A 164 40.92 17.00 0.97
N GLY A 165 40.52 16.78 -0.29
CA GLY A 165 39.90 15.50 -0.67
C GLY A 165 38.64 15.49 -1.53
N GLN A 166 38.29 16.54 -2.28
CA GLN A 166 37.10 16.52 -3.18
C GLN A 166 37.39 16.13 -4.64
N GLY A 167 38.54 15.52 -4.94
CA GLY A 167 38.97 15.23 -6.33
C GLY A 167 38.77 13.79 -6.85
N SER A 168 38.39 12.83 -6.00
CA SER A 168 38.39 11.39 -6.36
C SER A 168 37.02 10.88 -6.80
N ASP A 169 35.96 11.32 -6.14
CA ASP A 169 34.61 10.76 -6.34
C ASP A 169 33.99 11.13 -7.69
N ALA A 170 34.28 12.35 -8.17
CA ALA A 170 33.76 12.81 -9.46
C ALA A 170 34.37 12.08 -10.66
N ARG A 171 35.64 11.66 -10.57
CA ARG A 171 36.32 10.90 -11.63
C ARG A 171 35.88 9.44 -11.67
N ALA A 172 35.76 8.80 -10.50
CA ALA A 172 35.31 7.41 -10.41
C ALA A 172 33.88 7.22 -11.00
N ARG A 173 32.99 8.19 -10.78
CA ARG A 173 31.63 8.18 -11.36
C ARG A 173 31.62 8.35 -12.88
N GLN A 174 32.55 9.14 -13.43
CA GLN A 174 32.67 9.32 -14.88
C GLN A 174 33.27 8.07 -15.56
N GLU A 175 34.25 7.43 -14.94
CA GLU A 175 34.87 6.20 -15.46
C GLU A 175 33.88 5.03 -15.48
N ALA A 176 33.09 4.86 -14.41
CA ALA A 176 32.06 3.82 -14.36
C ALA A 176 30.93 4.03 -15.39
N GLY A 177 30.53 5.29 -15.62
CA GLY A 177 29.54 5.62 -16.65
C GLY A 177 30.06 5.39 -18.08
N ALA A 178 31.36 5.61 -18.32
CA ALA A 178 31.97 5.37 -19.61
C ALA A 178 32.10 3.87 -19.92
N ASP A 179 32.46 3.05 -18.93
CA ASP A 179 32.58 1.59 -19.08
C ASP A 179 31.21 0.94 -19.40
N TRP A 180 30.15 1.43 -18.76
CA TRP A 180 28.78 1.01 -19.06
C TRP A 180 28.36 1.30 -20.51
N LEU A 181 28.73 2.45 -21.06
CA LEU A 181 28.41 2.82 -22.45
C LEU A 181 29.14 1.97 -23.48
N VAL A 182 30.40 1.60 -23.21
CA VAL A 182 31.18 0.70 -24.08
C VAL A 182 30.58 -0.71 -24.08
N GLN A 183 30.14 -1.20 -22.92
CA GLN A 183 29.48 -2.51 -22.81
C GLN A 183 28.17 -2.57 -23.62
N GLN A 184 27.48 -1.43 -23.78
CA GLN A 184 26.28 -1.29 -24.61
C GLN A 184 26.58 -1.01 -26.10
N GLY A 185 27.86 -1.03 -26.51
CA GLY A 185 28.28 -0.87 -27.90
C GLY A 185 28.35 0.58 -28.38
N PHE A 186 28.35 1.56 -27.47
CA PHE A 186 28.62 2.96 -27.81
C PHE A 186 30.13 3.23 -27.83
N ASP A 187 30.60 3.88 -28.90
CA ASP A 187 31.99 4.27 -29.06
C ASP A 187 32.35 5.40 -28.10
N GLN A 188 33.51 5.28 -27.42
CA GLN A 188 33.97 6.28 -26.47
C GLN A 188 34.38 7.54 -27.24
N LYS A 189 33.77 8.68 -26.90
CA LYS A 189 34.06 9.94 -27.57
C LYS A 189 35.38 10.51 -27.01
N ASP A 190 36.43 10.51 -27.83
CA ASP A 190 37.72 11.19 -27.56
C ASP A 190 37.53 12.70 -27.35
#